data_AF-A0A172XXV0-F1
#
_entry.id   AF-A0A172XXV0-F1
#
_cell.length_a   1.000
_cell.length_b   1.000
_cell.length_c   1.000
_cell.angle_alpha   90.00
_cell.angle_beta   90.00
_cell.angle_gamma   90.00
#
_symmetry.space_group_name_H-M   'P 1'
#
loop_
_entity.id
_entity.type
_entity.pdbx_description
1 polymer ?
#
loop_
_entity_poly.entity_id
_entity_poly.type
_entity_poly.pdbx_seq_one_letter_code
_entity_poly.pdbx_strand_id
1 'polypeptide(L)' 'MKRTIKLFYEPASQQFFVFYLANGIEMLFKVDQANPTMISRVTEHGFFKSKHERDKVIEEMEIFAQQEIRKLEDGM' A
#
# COMPACT_ATOMS: atom_id res chain seq x y z
N MET A 1 -18.23 6.18 -4.48
CA MET A 1 -17.21 6.53 -3.45
C MET A 1 -15.84 6.63 -4.12
N LYS A 2 -14.97 7.52 -3.67
CA LYS A 2 -13.65 7.78 -4.27
C LYS A 2 -12.64 6.75 -3.76
N ARG A 3 -11.81 6.20 -4.66
CA ARG A 3 -10.65 5.36 -4.30
C ARG A 3 -9.70 6.14 -3.39
N THR A 4 -9.19 5.50 -2.35
CA THR A 4 -8.26 6.09 -1.38
C THR A 4 -7.07 5.16 -1.17
N ILE A 5 -5.84 5.73 -1.18
CA ILE A 5 -4.61 5.04 -0.78
C ILE A 5 -3.99 5.84 0.36
N LYS A 6 -3.53 5.18 1.42
CA LYS A 6 -2.89 5.82 2.59
C LYS A 6 -1.65 5.04 3.01
N LEU A 7 -0.62 5.78 3.42
CA LEU A 7 0.54 5.24 4.13
C LEU A 7 0.36 5.51 5.62
N PHE A 8 0.69 4.55 6.48
CA PHE A 8 0.77 4.77 7.91
C PHE A 8 1.93 4.00 8.53
N TYR A 9 2.41 4.53 9.65
CA TYR A 9 3.47 3.94 10.46
C TYR A 9 2.87 3.37 11.74
N GLU A 10 3.15 2.10 12.03
CA GLU A 10 2.77 1.44 13.28
C GLU A 10 3.97 1.44 14.24
N PRO A 11 3.94 2.23 15.33
CA PRO A 11 5.07 2.37 16.24
C PRO A 11 5.44 1.07 16.96
N ALA A 12 4.46 0.22 17.30
CA ALA A 12 4.73 -1.00 18.06
C ALA A 12 5.60 -1.99 17.27
N SER A 13 5.39 -2.06 15.95
CA SER A 13 6.19 -2.88 15.04
C SER A 13 7.26 -2.11 14.28
N GLN A 14 7.36 -0.80 14.50
CA GLN A 14 8.19 0.15 13.75
C GLN A 14 8.04 0.03 12.24
N GLN A 15 6.82 -0.20 11.75
CA GLN A 15 6.59 -0.69 10.40
C GLN A 15 5.66 0.22 9.60
N PHE A 16 5.99 0.46 8.33
CA PHE A 16 5.09 1.11 7.39
C PHE A 16 4.12 0.11 6.75
N PHE A 17 2.90 0.59 6.52
CA PHE A 17 1.84 -0.12 5.80
C PHE A 17 1.19 0.81 4.79
N VAL A 18 0.76 0.23 3.67
CA VAL A 18 -0.04 0.89 2.66
C VAL A 18 -1.43 0.25 2.60
N PHE A 19 -2.45 1.09 2.67
CA PHE A 19 -3.84 0.69 2.65
C PHE A 19 -4.55 1.26 1.45
N TYR A 20 -5.31 0.40 0.77
CA TYR A 20 -6.16 0.74 -0.34
C TYR A 20 -7.62 0.48 0.02
N LEU A 21 -8.48 1.46 -0.25
CA LEU A 21 -9.92 1.37 -0.10
C LEU A 21 -10.61 1.84 -1.38
N ALA A 22 -11.44 0.97 -1.95
CA ALA A 22 -12.40 1.29 -3.00
C ALA A 22 -13.71 0.52 -2.74
N ASN A 23 -14.74 0.75 -3.56
CA ASN A 23 -16.05 0.12 -3.37
C ASN A 23 -15.94 -1.41 -3.26
N GLY A 24 -16.10 -1.96 -2.05
CA GLY A 24 -16.01 -3.40 -1.80
C GLY A 24 -14.60 -3.99 -1.96
N ILE A 25 -13.56 -3.17 -1.95
CA ILE A 25 -12.15 -3.60 -2.01
C ILE A 25 -11.37 -2.91 -0.88
N GLU A 26 -10.78 -3.72 -0.02
CA GLU A 26 -9.94 -3.35 1.11
C GLU A 26 -8.65 -4.17 1.05
N MET A 27 -7.53 -3.49 0.86
CA MET A 27 -6.22 -4.15 0.83
C MET A 27 -5.29 -3.45 1.82
N LEU A 28 -4.68 -4.23 2.69
CA LEU A 28 -3.66 -3.79 3.62
C LEU A 28 -2.38 -4.57 3.39
N PHE A 29 -1.31 -3.86 3.08
CA PHE A 29 -0.01 -4.44 2.79
C PHE A 29 1.05 -3.78 3.67
N LYS A 30 1.96 -4.60 4.18
CA LYS A 30 3.18 -4.20 4.88
C LYS A 30 4.21 -3.75 3.84
N VAL A 31 4.83 -2.60 4.03
CA VAL A 31 5.91 -2.12 3.15
C VAL A 31 7.24 -2.72 3.57
N ASP A 32 8.08 -3.17 2.66
CA ASP A 32 9.42 -3.62 3.02
C ASP A 32 10.31 -2.43 3.40
N GLN A 33 10.99 -2.52 4.55
CA GLN A 33 11.84 -1.43 5.06
C GLN A 33 13.16 -1.30 4.28
N ALA A 34 13.71 -2.39 3.75
CA ALA A 34 14.97 -2.38 3.01
C ALA A 34 14.76 -1.97 1.55
N ASN A 35 13.56 -2.24 1.00
CA ASN A 35 13.18 -1.83 -0.34
C ASN A 35 11.70 -1.41 -0.39
N PRO A 36 11.38 -0.11 -0.28
CA PRO A 36 10.01 0.42 -0.31
C PRO A 36 9.16 0.11 -1.54
N THR A 37 9.76 -0.44 -2.60
CA THR A 37 9.02 -0.92 -3.80
C THR A 37 8.42 -2.30 -3.61
N MET A 38 8.78 -3.03 -2.55
CA MET A 38 8.21 -4.33 -2.24
C MET A 38 7.17 -4.19 -1.13
N ILE A 39 6.01 -4.81 -1.34
CA ILE A 39 4.96 -4.88 -0.33
C ILE A 39 4.49 -6.33 -0.10
N SER A 40 4.21 -6.66 1.16
CA SER A 40 3.75 -7.98 1.60
C SER A 40 2.30 -7.91 2.08
N ARG A 41 1.47 -8.85 1.65
CA ARG A 41 0.04 -8.90 2.01
C ARG A 41 -0.16 -9.12 3.51
N VAL A 42 -1.05 -8.32 4.11
CA VAL A 42 -1.54 -8.53 5.49
C VAL A 42 -3.00 -8.97 5.44
N THR A 43 -3.85 -8.14 4.84
CA THR A 43 -5.28 -8.42 4.65
C THR A 43 -5.68 -8.03 3.24
N GLU A 44 -6.49 -8.85 2.59
CA GLU A 44 -7.00 -8.59 1.25
C GLU A 44 -8.45 -9.07 1.16
N HIS A 45 -9.38 -8.12 1.13
CA HIS A 45 -10.80 -8.36 0.95
C HIS A 45 -11.27 -7.62 -0.30
N GLY A 46 -11.93 -8.33 -1.22
CA GLY A 46 -12.59 -7.70 -2.35
C GLY A 46 -12.68 -8.59 -3.57
N PHE A 47 -13.54 -8.18 -4.50
CA PHE A 47 -13.74 -8.86 -5.77
C PHE A 47 -13.08 -8.05 -6.89
N PHE A 48 -12.09 -8.67 -7.54
CA PHE A 48 -11.48 -8.14 -8.76
C PHE A 48 -12.06 -8.86 -9.98
N LYS A 49 -12.27 -8.14 -11.07
CA LYS A 49 -12.79 -8.73 -12.33
C LYS A 49 -11.75 -9.63 -12.99
N SER A 50 -10.46 -9.37 -12.71
CA SER A 50 -9.35 -10.14 -13.26
C SER A 50 -8.10 -10.02 -12.39
N LYS A 51 -7.17 -10.97 -12.56
CA LYS A 51 -5.83 -10.89 -11.97
C LYS A 51 -5.09 -9.60 -12.41
N HIS A 52 -5.25 -9.20 -13.67
CA HIS A 52 -4.61 -7.98 -14.21
C HIS A 52 -5.06 -6.70 -13.50
N GLU A 53 -6.36 -6.59 -13.18
CA GLU A 53 -6.90 -5.46 -12.42
C GLU A 53 -6.32 -5.41 -11.01
N ARG A 54 -6.25 -6.57 -10.36
CA ARG A 54 -5.65 -6.71 -9.03
C ARG A 54 -4.16 -6.32 -9.03
N ASP A 55 -3.40 -6.81 -10.00
CA ASP A 55 -1.96 -6.57 -10.08
C ASP A 55 -1.67 -5.07 -10.32
N LYS A 56 -2.49 -4.37 -11.12
CA LYS A 56 -2.42 -2.91 -11.27
C LYS A 56 -2.66 -2.15 -9.97
N VAL A 57 -3.62 -2.59 -9.16
CA VAL A 57 -3.89 -1.96 -7.86
C VAL A 57 -2.70 -2.10 -6.92
N ILE A 58 -2.06 -3.28 -6.92
CA ILE A 58 -0.85 -3.55 -6.13
C ILE A 58 0.31 -2.66 -6.61
N GLU A 59 0.55 -2.59 -7.91
CA GLU A 59 1.59 -1.71 -8.49
C GLU A 59 1.38 -0.24 -8.09
N GLU A 60 0.15 0.25 -8.12
CA GLU A 60 -0.15 1.62 -7.68
C GLU A 60 0.08 1.82 -6.17
N MET A 61 -0.14 0.79 -5.34
CA MET A 61 0.18 0.83 -3.91
C MET A 61 1.69 0.86 -3.67
N GLU A 62 2.48 0.09 -4.42
CA GLU A 62 3.95 0.09 -4.37
C GLU A 62 4.52 1.45 -4.74
N ILE A 63 4.08 2.01 -5.88
CA ILE A 63 4.51 3.34 -6.34
C ILE A 63 4.15 4.42 -5.31
N PHE A 64 2.93 4.35 -4.76
CA PHE A 64 2.48 5.29 -3.73
C PHE A 64 3.35 5.20 -2.47
N ALA A 65 3.60 3.98 -1.96
CA ALA A 65 4.43 3.78 -0.78
C ALA A 65 5.84 4.31 -0.97
N GLN A 66 6.46 4.04 -2.12
CA GLN A 66 7.78 4.55 -2.48
C GLN A 66 7.82 6.09 -2.47
N GLN A 67 6.84 6.75 -3.09
CA GLN A 67 6.80 8.21 -3.17
C GLN A 67 6.63 8.85 -1.79
N GLU A 68 5.76 8.31 -0.95
CA GLU A 68 5.52 8.84 0.39
C GLU A 68 6.74 8.63 1.30
N ILE A 69 7.40 7.47 1.24
CA ILE A 69 8.62 7.22 2.02
C ILE A 69 9.76 8.16 1.59
N ARG A 70 9.96 8.37 0.27
CA ARG A 70 10.96 9.34 -0.21
C ARG A 70 10.73 10.74 0.31
N LYS A 71 9.47 11.21 0.40
CA LYS A 71 9.16 12.53 0.99
C LYS A 71 9.56 12.62 2.47
N LEU A 72 9.48 11.51 3.21
CA LEU A 72 9.91 11.47 4.60
C LEU A 72 11.44 11.51 4.71
N GLU A 73 12.15 10.93 3.76
CA GLU A 73 13.63 10.96 3.68
C GLU A 73 14.15 12.33 3.22
N ASP A 74 13.53 12.94 2.20
CA ASP A 74 13.90 14.24 1.64
C ASP A 74 13.49 15.43 2.54
N GLY A 75 12.60 15.18 3.51
CA GLY A 75 12.14 16.16 4.50
C GLY A 75 13.01 16.26 5.76
N MET A 76 14.14 15.55 5.78
CA MET A 76 15.19 15.60 6.82
C MET A 76 16.41 16.39 6.38
#